data_AF-A0AA95GFY4-F1
#
_entry.id   AF-A0AA95GFY4-F1
#
_cell.length_a   1.000
_cell.length_b   1.000
_cell.length_c   1.000
_cell.angle_alpha   90.00
_cell.angle_beta   90.00
_cell.angle_gamma   90.00
#
_symmetry.space_group_name_H-M   'P 1'
#
loop_
_entity.id
_entity.type
_entity.pdbx_description
1 polymer ?
#
loop_
_entity_poly.entity_id
_entity_poly.type
_entity_poly.pdbx_seq_one_letter_code
_entity_poly.pdbx_strand_id
1 'polypeptide(L)'
;MKLNTLPFFIAILTSTSLVILYNYYAQLKYQYNQLVAEIAKQTELKNSYLKKVKLLHQLDTKRTQELNHAKAEITRLTDDLHNGTKRLYVKAVCAKSDNITATTTSVDDARPTQLAPDAERNYLRLRRQLETLEAQYFGLRERVKEIYKQKQEY
;
A
#
# COMPACT_ATOMS: atom_id res chain seq x y z
N MET A 1 -22.33 -49.87 -76.43
CA MET A 1 -22.89 -48.60 -75.93
C MET A 1 -21.87 -48.00 -74.95
N LYS A 2 -21.17 -46.90 -75.29
CA LYS A 2 -20.18 -46.28 -74.38
C LYS A 2 -20.94 -45.43 -73.37
N LEU A 3 -20.88 -45.80 -72.09
CA LEU A 3 -21.52 -45.04 -71.01
C LEU A 3 -20.71 -43.76 -70.74
N ASN A 4 -21.36 -42.59 -70.74
CA ASN A 4 -20.69 -41.31 -70.54
C ASN A 4 -20.35 -41.12 -69.04
N THR A 5 -19.08 -41.26 -68.68
CA THR A 5 -18.61 -41.23 -67.28
C THR A 5 -18.32 -39.83 -66.74
N LEU A 6 -18.32 -38.79 -67.59
CA LEU A 6 -18.07 -37.38 -67.22
C LEU A 6 -18.90 -36.81 -66.04
N PRO A 7 -20.22 -37.05 -65.90
CA PRO A 7 -20.99 -36.47 -64.80
C PRO A 7 -20.58 -37.00 -63.42
N PHE A 8 -20.09 -38.25 -63.34
CA PHE A 8 -19.62 -38.83 -62.09
C PHE A 8 -18.35 -38.15 -61.58
N PHE A 9 -17.42 -37.80 -62.48
CA PHE A 9 -16.20 -37.07 -62.11
C PHE A 9 -16.51 -35.67 -61.58
N ILE A 10 -17.48 -34.96 -62.18
CA ILE A 10 -17.90 -33.63 -61.74
C ILE A 10 -18.51 -33.70 -60.33
N ALA A 11 -19.36 -34.67 -60.05
CA ALA A 11 -19.97 -34.85 -58.73
C ALA A 11 -18.94 -35.19 -57.64
N ILE A 12 -17.90 -35.96 -57.98
CA ILE A 12 -16.80 -36.26 -57.06
C ILE A 12 -16.01 -34.97 -56.76
N LEU A 13 -15.70 -34.17 -57.77
CA LEU A 13 -14.95 -32.91 -57.60
C LEU A 13 -15.72 -31.87 -56.76
N THR A 14 -17.03 -31.75 -56.94
CA THR A 14 -17.84 -30.83 -56.11
C THR A 14 -17.95 -31.33 -54.67
N SER A 15 -18.08 -32.65 -54.47
CA SER A 15 -18.11 -33.26 -53.14
C SER A 15 -16.78 -33.09 -52.40
N THR A 16 -15.65 -33.36 -53.05
CA THR A 16 -14.32 -33.21 -52.42
C THR A 16 -14.02 -31.75 -52.09
N SER A 17 -14.37 -30.82 -53.00
CA SER A 17 -14.22 -29.38 -52.76
C SER A 17 -15.02 -28.92 -51.52
N LEU A 18 -16.27 -29.39 -51.38
CA LEU A 18 -17.12 -29.07 -50.23
C LEU A 18 -16.52 -29.59 -48.91
N VAL A 19 -15.99 -30.81 -48.91
CA VAL A 19 -15.34 -31.42 -47.72
C VAL A 19 -14.08 -30.64 -47.33
N ILE A 20 -13.26 -30.23 -48.30
CA ILE A 20 -12.06 -29.42 -48.04
C ILE A 20 -12.43 -28.08 -47.42
N LEU A 21 -13.44 -27.39 -47.98
CA LEU A 21 -13.94 -26.13 -47.42
C LEU A 21 -14.46 -26.31 -46.00
N TYR A 22 -15.28 -27.34 -45.75
CA TYR A 22 -15.81 -27.61 -44.42
C TYR A 22 -14.69 -27.83 -43.39
N ASN A 23 -13.70 -28.66 -43.73
CA ASN A 23 -12.55 -28.91 -42.87
C ASN A 23 -11.72 -27.64 -42.63
N TYR A 24 -11.53 -26.80 -43.66
CA TYR A 24 -10.86 -25.52 -43.55
C TYR A 24 -11.59 -24.56 -42.60
N TYR A 25 -12.91 -24.40 -42.74
CA TYR A 25 -13.72 -23.58 -41.86
C TYR A 25 -13.72 -24.10 -40.42
N ALA A 26 -13.80 -25.43 -40.23
CA ALA A 26 -13.75 -26.05 -38.91
C ALA A 26 -12.41 -25.78 -38.21
N GLN A 27 -11.30 -25.91 -38.93
CA GLN A 27 -9.97 -25.64 -38.41
C GLN A 27 -9.77 -24.15 -38.09
N LEU A 28 -10.23 -23.25 -38.97
CA LEU A 28 -10.17 -21.81 -38.74
C LEU A 28 -10.97 -21.40 -37.50
N LYS A 29 -12.18 -21.96 -37.33
CA LYS A 29 -13.03 -21.72 -36.15
C LYS A 29 -12.38 -22.24 -34.87
N TYR A 30 -11.72 -23.40 -34.93
CA TYR A 30 -10.98 -23.95 -33.79
C TYR A 30 -9.86 -23.02 -33.33
N GLN A 31 -9.01 -22.56 -34.27
CA GLN A 31 -7.92 -21.62 -33.98
C GLN A 31 -8.44 -20.29 -33.42
N TYR A 32 -9.52 -19.77 -34.00
CA TYR A 32 -10.16 -18.55 -33.51
C TYR A 32 -10.63 -18.70 -32.06
N ASN A 33 -11.35 -19.78 -31.74
CA ASN A 33 -11.84 -20.02 -30.39
C ASN A 33 -10.69 -20.18 -29.37
N GLN A 34 -9.60 -20.85 -29.76
CA GLN A 34 -8.40 -20.95 -28.92
C GLN A 34 -7.76 -19.59 -28.67
N LEU A 35 -7.64 -18.75 -29.71
CA LEU A 35 -7.10 -17.40 -29.58
C LEU A 35 -7.98 -16.51 -28.68
N VAL A 36 -9.30 -16.59 -28.83
CA VAL A 36 -10.25 -15.86 -27.98
C VAL A 36 -10.15 -16.32 -26.52
N ALA A 37 -10.04 -17.63 -26.26
CA ALA A 37 -9.87 -18.16 -24.92
C ALA A 37 -8.56 -17.68 -24.27
N GLU A 38 -7.45 -17.68 -25.03
CA GLU A 38 -6.16 -17.17 -24.56
C GLU A 38 -6.24 -15.67 -24.24
N ILE A 39 -6.81 -14.85 -25.14
CA ILE A 39 -7.00 -13.42 -24.91
C ILE A 39 -7.88 -13.15 -23.69
N ALA A 40 -8.95 -13.94 -23.50
CA ALA A 40 -9.83 -13.82 -22.33
C ALA A 40 -9.07 -14.09 -21.03
N LYS A 41 -8.28 -15.18 -20.98
CA LYS A 41 -7.42 -15.52 -19.84
C LYS A 41 -6.40 -14.43 -19.53
N GLN A 42 -5.74 -13.89 -20.55
CA GLN A 42 -4.79 -12.79 -20.40
C GLN A 42 -5.47 -11.51 -19.88
N THR A 43 -6.68 -11.22 -20.36
CA THR A 43 -7.47 -10.05 -19.95
C THR A 43 -7.90 -10.16 -18.49
N GLU A 44 -8.37 -11.33 -18.07
CA GLU A 44 -8.72 -11.59 -16.67
C GLU A 44 -7.51 -11.42 -15.75
N LEU A 45 -6.37 -12.00 -16.11
CA LEU A 45 -5.12 -11.87 -15.35
C LEU A 45 -4.71 -10.40 -15.23
N LYS A 46 -4.69 -9.65 -16.34
CA LYS A 46 -4.38 -8.21 -16.34
C LYS A 46 -5.34 -7.42 -15.46
N ASN A 47 -6.64 -7.67 -15.56
CA ASN A 47 -7.64 -6.99 -14.74
C ASN A 47 -7.45 -7.28 -13.25
N SER A 48 -7.16 -8.54 -12.90
CA SER A 48 -6.88 -8.93 -11.51
C SER A 48 -5.64 -8.21 -10.96
N TYR A 49 -4.59 -8.09 -11.77
CA TYR A 49 -3.36 -7.39 -11.41
C TYR A 49 -3.60 -5.88 -11.25
N LEU A 50 -4.30 -5.25 -12.19
CA LEU A 50 -4.65 -3.82 -12.12
C LEU A 50 -5.46 -3.49 -10.87
N LYS A 51 -6.43 -4.34 -10.49
CA LYS A 51 -7.18 -4.18 -9.24
C LYS A 51 -6.25 -4.17 -8.02
N LYS A 52 -5.30 -5.11 -7.94
CA LYS A 52 -4.31 -5.18 -6.85
C LYS A 52 -3.43 -3.94 -6.80
N VAL A 53 -2.87 -3.52 -7.94
CA VAL A 53 -2.03 -2.32 -8.02
C VAL A 53 -2.80 -1.07 -7.60
N LYS A 54 -4.06 -0.92 -8.04
CA LYS A 54 -4.89 0.23 -7.67
C LYS A 54 -5.17 0.28 -6.16
N LEU A 55 -5.48 -0.87 -5.55
CA LEU A 55 -5.72 -0.95 -4.10
C LEU A 55 -4.45 -0.61 -3.32
N LEU A 56 -3.30 -1.14 -3.73
CA LEU A 56 -2.00 -0.82 -3.12
C LEU A 56 -1.69 0.68 -3.22
N HIS A 57 -1.91 1.29 -4.39
CA HIS A 57 -1.70 2.72 -4.59
C HIS A 57 -2.61 3.57 -3.71
N GLN A 58 -3.89 3.21 -3.56
CA GLN A 58 -4.82 3.93 -2.68
C GLN A 58 -4.36 3.85 -1.21
N LEU A 59 -3.94 2.66 -0.76
CA LEU A 59 -3.41 2.47 0.58
C LEU A 59 -2.15 3.30 0.81
N ASP A 60 -1.23 3.29 -0.15
CA ASP A 60 0.03 4.03 -0.09
C ASP A 60 -0.19 5.55 -0.05
N THR A 61 -1.12 6.04 -0.88
CA THR A 61 -1.52 7.45 -0.88
C THR A 61 -2.07 7.86 0.48
N LYS A 62 -3.00 7.08 1.04
CA LYS A 62 -3.61 7.37 2.34
C LYS A 62 -2.57 7.42 3.44
N ARG A 63 -1.67 6.43 3.51
CA ARG A 63 -0.62 6.38 4.54
C ARG A 63 0.37 7.52 4.41
N THR A 64 0.77 7.86 3.19
CA THR A 64 1.68 8.98 2.93
C THR A 64 1.03 10.29 3.36
N GLN A 65 -0.27 10.47 3.09
CA GLN A 65 -1.01 11.64 3.55
C GLN A 65 -1.08 11.72 5.08
N GLU A 66 -1.43 10.63 5.76
CA GLU A 66 -1.47 10.58 7.23
C GLU A 66 -0.10 10.89 7.86
N LEU A 67 0.97 10.31 7.31
CA LEU A 67 2.33 10.58 7.76
C LEU A 67 2.76 12.02 7.53
N ASN A 68 2.43 12.61 6.37
CA ASN A 68 2.75 14.00 6.08
C ASN A 68 1.97 14.96 6.96
N HIS A 69 0.69 14.66 7.25
CA HIS A 69 -0.11 15.44 8.17
C HIS A 69 0.48 15.43 9.60
N ALA A 70 0.87 14.25 10.09
CA ALA A 70 1.50 14.11 11.40
C ALA A 70 2.83 14.91 11.50
N LYS A 71 3.68 14.77 10.48
CA LYS A 71 4.92 15.57 10.36
C LYS A 71 4.64 17.08 10.34
N ALA A 72 3.63 17.53 9.60
CA ALA A 72 3.25 18.94 9.53
C ALA A 72 2.82 19.46 10.89
N GLU A 73 2.04 18.69 11.66
CA GLU A 73 1.63 19.06 13.01
C GLU A 73 2.82 19.13 13.98
N ILE A 74 3.79 18.21 13.87
CA ILE A 74 5.04 18.32 14.64
C ILE A 74 5.81 19.60 14.27
N THR A 75 5.94 19.90 12.98
CA THR A 75 6.63 21.13 12.54
C THR A 75 5.95 22.37 13.12
N ARG A 76 4.62 22.44 13.03
CA ARG A 76 3.85 23.53 13.63
C ARG A 76 4.07 23.62 15.15
N LEU A 77 4.04 22.50 15.87
CA LEU A 77 4.34 22.48 17.30
C LEU A 77 5.76 22.93 17.62
N THR A 78 6.72 22.63 16.74
CA THR A 78 8.11 23.07 16.87
C THR A 78 8.19 24.60 16.74
N ASP A 79 7.50 25.17 15.76
CA ASP A 79 7.45 26.62 15.56
C ASP A 79 6.74 27.34 16.71
N ASP A 80 5.61 26.79 17.19
CA ASP A 80 4.88 27.34 18.34
C ASP A 80 5.71 27.32 19.63
N LEU A 81 6.53 26.28 19.84
CA LEU A 81 7.45 26.20 20.98
C LEU A 81 8.61 27.19 20.81
N HIS A 82 9.18 27.31 19.61
CA HIS A 82 10.28 28.23 19.34
C HIS A 82 9.87 29.70 19.50
N ASN A 83 8.66 30.05 19.06
CA ASN A 83 8.09 31.39 19.19
C ASN A 83 7.58 31.69 20.61
N GLY A 84 7.59 30.70 21.51
CA GLY A 84 7.07 30.83 22.87
C GLY A 84 5.54 30.93 22.98
N THR A 85 4.82 30.74 21.87
CA THR A 85 3.35 30.72 21.81
C THR A 85 2.78 29.52 22.57
N LYS A 86 3.52 28.41 22.60
CA LYS A 86 3.23 27.23 23.42
C LYS A 86 4.44 26.90 24.32
N ARG A 87 4.20 26.14 25.39
CA ARG A 87 5.25 25.69 26.34
C ARG A 87 5.14 24.19 26.56
N LEU A 88 6.28 23.52 26.66
CA LEU A 88 6.35 22.10 27.01
C LEU A 88 6.31 21.93 28.53
N TYR A 89 5.33 21.16 29.02
CA TYR A 89 5.23 20.81 30.44
C TYR A 89 5.58 19.33 30.62
N VAL A 90 6.52 19.05 31.52
CA VAL A 90 6.85 17.68 31.93
C VAL A 90 6.52 17.49 33.40
N LYS A 91 5.90 16.35 33.73
CA LYS A 91 5.64 15.99 35.11
C LYS A 91 6.97 15.56 35.74
N ALA A 92 7.54 16.43 36.58
CA ALA A 92 8.69 16.11 37.40
C ALA A 92 8.23 15.68 38.80
N VAL A 93 8.92 14.70 39.38
CA VAL A 93 8.82 14.37 40.81
C VAL A 93 10.16 14.73 41.44
N CYS A 94 10.16 15.70 42.34
CA CYS A 94 11.35 16.05 43.09
C CYS A 94 11.60 14.97 44.14
N ALA A 95 12.79 14.35 44.10
CA ALA A 95 13.22 13.48 45.19
C ALA A 95 13.33 14.31 46.47
N LYS A 96 12.76 13.83 47.58
CA LYS A 96 12.91 14.45 48.90
C LYS A 96 14.39 14.31 49.28
N SER A 97 15.09 15.40 49.52
CA SER A 97 16.48 15.32 50.01
C SER A 97 16.45 14.82 51.44
N ASP A 98 17.06 13.68 51.73
CA ASP A 98 17.12 13.10 53.08
C ASP A 98 18.10 13.84 54.03
N ASN A 99 18.66 14.99 53.63
CA ASN A 99 19.62 15.75 54.42
C ASN A 99 19.38 17.26 54.33
N ILE A 100 18.44 17.82 55.11
CA ILE A 100 18.48 19.26 55.46
C ILE A 100 18.06 19.44 56.92
N THR A 101 19.04 19.34 57.82
CA THR A 101 19.06 20.12 59.05
C THR A 101 19.66 21.48 58.67
N ALA A 102 18.87 22.39 58.12
CA ALA A 102 19.30 23.78 57.93
C ALA A 102 18.10 24.72 58.05
N THR A 103 18.27 25.62 59.01
CA THR A 103 17.45 26.73 59.45
C THR A 103 16.78 27.50 58.31
N THR A 104 15.51 27.84 58.52
CA THR A 104 14.70 28.70 57.66
C THR A 104 15.30 30.11 57.58
N THR A 105 16.00 30.44 56.49
CA THR A 105 16.34 31.83 56.16
C THR A 105 15.90 32.15 54.74
N SER A 106 14.93 33.05 54.65
CA SER A 106 14.52 33.86 53.48
C SER A 106 14.40 33.13 52.14
N VAL A 107 13.16 32.88 51.72
CA VAL A 107 12.83 32.52 50.34
C VAL A 107 13.13 33.71 49.42
N ASP A 108 14.31 33.68 48.81
CA ASP A 108 14.61 34.43 47.59
C ASP A 108 13.61 33.99 46.49
N ASP A 109 13.23 34.90 45.60
CA ASP A 109 12.34 34.63 44.46
C ASP A 109 13.11 33.77 43.45
N ALA A 110 13.25 32.49 43.79
CA ALA A 110 13.96 31.51 43.00
C ALA A 110 13.26 31.43 41.65
N ARG A 111 13.97 31.84 40.60
CA ARG A 111 13.51 31.74 39.20
C ARG A 111 12.80 30.40 39.00
N PRO A 112 11.61 30.39 38.36
CA PRO A 112 10.89 29.16 38.08
C PRO A 112 11.82 28.13 37.46
N THR A 113 11.78 26.89 37.96
CA THR A 113 12.60 25.80 37.44
C THR A 113 12.26 25.58 35.97
N GLN A 114 13.16 25.95 35.07
CA GLN A 114 12.99 25.75 33.63
C GLN A 114 13.49 24.36 33.22
N LEU A 115 12.86 23.76 32.21
CA LEU A 115 13.40 22.56 31.57
C LEU A 115 14.80 22.85 31.03
N ALA A 116 15.63 21.81 30.96
CA ALA A 116 16.91 21.91 30.29
C ALA A 116 16.74 22.43 28.84
N PRO A 117 17.64 23.29 28.33
CA PRO A 117 17.49 23.94 27.01
C PRO A 117 17.37 22.98 25.81
N ASP A 118 17.68 21.70 26.00
CA ASP A 118 17.61 20.63 25.01
C ASP A 118 16.39 19.71 25.16
N ALA A 119 15.67 19.77 26.29
CA ALA A 119 14.55 18.87 26.59
C ALA A 119 13.43 18.98 25.54
N GLU A 120 13.09 20.20 25.10
CA GLU A 120 12.09 20.43 24.05
C GLU A 120 12.51 19.81 22.72
N ARG A 121 13.77 20.02 22.30
CA ARG A 121 14.32 19.44 21.07
C ARG A 121 14.34 17.91 21.13
N ASN A 122 14.73 17.35 22.28
CA ASN A 122 14.79 15.91 22.50
C ASN A 122 13.40 15.27 22.45
N TYR A 123 12.40 15.91 23.06
CA TYR A 123 11.00 15.47 23.02
C TYR A 123 10.44 15.48 21.59
N LEU A 124 10.65 16.56 20.83
CA LEU A 124 10.22 16.66 19.43
C LEU A 124 10.93 15.63 18.53
N ARG A 125 12.22 15.38 18.79
CA ARG A 125 12.96 14.32 18.08
C ARG A 125 12.34 12.96 18.33
N LEU A 126 12.04 12.65 19.60
CA LEU A 126 11.41 11.39 19.97
C LEU A 126 10.04 11.22 19.31
N ARG A 127 9.20 12.27 19.29
CA ARG A 127 7.90 12.29 18.61
C ARG A 127 8.04 11.96 17.12
N ARG A 128 8.99 12.58 16.40
CA ARG A 128 9.25 12.30 14.98
C ARG A 128 9.67 10.85 14.73
N GLN A 129 10.52 10.32 15.60
CA GLN A 129 10.96 8.93 15.52
C GLN A 129 9.77 7.97 15.75
N LEU A 130 8.90 8.29 16.72
CA LEU A 130 7.72 7.49 17.01
C LEU A 130 6.74 7.46 15.83
N GLU A 131 6.43 8.61 15.21
CA GLU A 131 5.55 8.64 14.03
C GLU A 131 6.09 7.78 12.88
N THR A 132 7.40 7.83 12.66
CA THR A 132 8.04 7.03 11.61
C THR A 132 7.98 5.54 11.93
N LEU A 133 8.27 5.17 13.19
CA LEU A 133 8.24 3.78 13.65
C LEU A 133 6.82 3.22 13.60
N GLU A 134 5.82 4.00 13.99
CA GLU A 134 4.41 3.63 13.96
C GLU A 134 3.93 3.38 12.52
N ALA A 135 4.29 4.25 11.58
CA ALA A 135 4.01 4.05 10.16
C ALA A 135 4.65 2.75 9.62
N GLN A 136 5.90 2.46 9.99
CA GLN A 136 6.58 1.22 9.61
C GLN A 136 5.90 -0.01 10.23
N TYR A 137 5.56 0.06 11.51
CA TYR A 137 4.91 -1.04 12.24
C TYR A 137 3.54 -1.40 11.65
N PHE A 138 2.69 -0.40 11.39
CA PHE A 138 1.40 -0.65 10.73
C PHE A 138 1.58 -1.16 9.31
N GLY A 139 2.58 -0.65 8.57
CA GLY A 139 2.96 -1.15 7.26
C GLY A 139 3.27 -2.64 7.25
N LEU A 140 4.14 -3.08 8.16
CA LEU A 140 4.52 -4.48 8.34
C LEU A 140 3.34 -5.35 8.78
N ARG A 141 2.58 -4.91 9.79
CA ARG A 141 1.43 -5.65 10.32
C ARG A 141 0.38 -5.91 9.25
N GLU A 142 0.08 -4.92 8.42
CA GLU A 142 -0.89 -5.08 7.34
C GLU A 142 -0.37 -5.99 6.23
N ARG A 143 0.93 -5.89 5.87
CA ARG A 143 1.53 -6.81 4.90
C ARG A 143 1.42 -8.27 5.34
N VAL A 144 1.67 -8.53 6.62
CA VAL A 144 1.51 -9.85 7.24
C VAL A 144 0.04 -10.31 7.14
N LYS A 145 -0.93 -9.45 7.48
CA LYS A 145 -2.37 -9.78 7.35
C LYS A 145 -2.75 -10.15 5.92
N GLU A 146 -2.27 -9.41 4.92
CA GLU A 146 -2.55 -9.69 3.51
C GLU A 146 -1.93 -11.01 3.04
N ILE A 147 -0.72 -11.37 3.52
CA ILE A 147 -0.10 -12.68 3.25
C ILE A 147 -0.97 -13.81 3.83
N TYR A 148 -1.48 -13.66 5.05
CA TYR A 148 -2.33 -14.68 5.67
C TYR A 148 -3.67 -14.83 4.95
N LYS A 149 -4.29 -13.75 4.48
CA LYS A 149 -5.52 -13.82 3.68
C LYS A 149 -5.31 -14.59 2.37
N GLN A 150 -4.23 -14.29 1.64
CA GLN A 150 -3.90 -14.99 0.39
C GLN A 150 -3.68 -16.49 0.59
N LYS A 151 -3.18 -16.92 1.76
CA LYS A 151 -2.98 -18.33 2.09
C LYS A 151 -4.28 -19.06 2.46
N GLN A 152 -5.35 -18.35 2.82
CA GLN A 152 -6.66 -18.95 3.15
C GLN A 152 -7.59 -19.03 1.93
N GLU A 153 -7.28 -18.28 0.86
CA GLU A 153 -8.01 -18.32 -0.42
C GLU A 153 -7.48 -19.39 -1.39
N TYR A 154 -6.41 -20.11 -1.02
CA TYR A 154 -5.78 -21.21 -1.76
C TYR A 154 -5.85 -22.50 -0.95
#